data_AF-A0A255S8J5-F1
#
_entry.id   AF-A0A255S8J5-F1
#
_cell.length_a   1.000
_cell.length_b   1.000
_cell.length_c   1.000
_cell.angle_alpha   90.00
_cell.angle_beta   90.00
_cell.angle_gamma   90.00
#
_symmetry.space_group_name_H-M   'P 1'
#
loop_
_entity.id
_entity.type
_entity.pdbx_description
1 polymer ?
#
loop_
_entity_poly.entity_id
_entity_poly.type
_entity_poly.pdbx_seq_one_letter_code
_entity_poly.pdbx_strand_id
1 'polypeptide(L)'
;MKKTILISIAIFMMAGAKAQVAMSPRVGFETQCLGVEEDGTQTLRVWGFGSKKKDAVEQAMKTAVRDILFKGIHAGMEGCNTRPMLTEVNARERHEAYFNKFFADGNRFKKYVSFKDEKKKKKSREHTESTLGTRWSIVVTVKCPQLRQRLIKDKIIQKDYK
;
A
#
# COMPACT_ATOMS: atom_id res chain seq x y z
N MET A 1 -48.06 -30.88 29.94
CA MET A 1 -46.73 -30.39 30.38
C MET A 1 -45.58 -30.80 29.44
N LYS A 2 -45.60 -31.97 28.80
CA LYS A 2 -44.55 -32.37 27.82
C LYS A 2 -44.61 -31.62 26.47
N LYS A 3 -45.81 -31.19 26.02
CA LYS A 3 -45.99 -30.46 24.75
C LYS A 3 -45.60 -28.98 24.81
N THR A 4 -45.67 -28.35 25.99
CA THR A 4 -45.26 -26.96 26.19
C THR A 4 -43.73 -26.81 26.26
N ILE A 5 -43.01 -27.84 26.71
CA ILE A 5 -41.54 -27.87 26.76
C ILE A 5 -40.91 -27.94 25.35
N LEU A 6 -41.58 -28.59 24.40
CA LEU A 6 -41.11 -28.70 23.01
C LEU A 6 -41.16 -27.36 22.24
N ILE A 7 -42.07 -26.46 22.60
CA ILE A 7 -42.22 -25.16 21.92
C ILE A 7 -41.15 -24.16 22.39
N SER A 8 -40.70 -24.26 23.65
CA SER A 8 -39.64 -23.39 24.19
C SER A 8 -38.25 -23.68 23.63
N ILE A 9 -37.97 -24.89 23.13
CA ILE A 9 -36.66 -25.24 22.55
C ILE A 9 -36.52 -24.74 21.11
N ALA A 10 -37.63 -24.63 20.36
CA ALA A 10 -37.62 -24.15 18.98
C ALA A 10 -37.34 -22.64 18.85
N ILE A 11 -37.64 -21.84 19.88
CA ILE A 11 -37.49 -20.37 19.83
C ILE A 11 -36.04 -19.93 20.13
N PHE A 12 -35.23 -20.77 20.79
CA PHE A 12 -33.85 -20.42 21.12
C PHE A 12 -32.85 -20.58 19.96
N MET A 13 -33.26 -21.15 18.82
CA MET A 13 -32.39 -21.32 17.65
C MET A 13 -32.38 -20.13 16.67
N MET A 14 -33.17 -19.06 16.89
CA MET A 14 -33.19 -17.88 16.01
C MET A 14 -32.45 -16.66 16.56
N ALA A 15 -31.77 -16.77 17.70
CA ALA A 15 -30.96 -15.68 18.25
C ALA A 15 -29.54 -15.69 17.66
N GLY A 16 -29.40 -15.12 16.45
CA GLY A 16 -28.21 -14.37 16.07
C GLY A 16 -27.03 -15.15 15.49
N ALA A 17 -27.25 -15.84 14.36
CA ALA A 17 -26.18 -15.96 13.37
C ALA A 17 -25.89 -14.55 12.84
N LYS A 18 -24.96 -13.80 13.48
CA LYS A 18 -24.30 -12.70 12.77
C LYS A 18 -23.56 -13.37 11.63
N ALA A 19 -24.13 -13.30 10.43
CA ALA A 19 -23.40 -13.64 9.21
C ALA A 19 -22.07 -12.88 9.31
N GLN A 20 -20.99 -13.63 9.49
CA GLN A 20 -19.66 -13.08 9.31
C GLN A 20 -19.69 -12.64 7.85
N VAL A 21 -19.69 -11.33 7.61
CA VAL A 21 -19.52 -10.78 6.27
C VAL A 21 -18.31 -11.50 5.72
N ALA A 22 -18.54 -12.39 4.76
CA ALA A 22 -17.47 -13.11 4.11
C ALA A 22 -16.53 -12.03 3.62
N MET A 23 -15.36 -11.93 4.25
CA MET A 23 -14.34 -10.98 3.85
C MET A 23 -14.02 -11.38 2.42
N SER A 24 -14.52 -10.58 1.47
CA SER A 24 -14.39 -10.86 0.04
C SER A 24 -12.91 -11.11 -0.26
N PRO A 25 -12.60 -11.93 -1.27
CA PRO A 25 -11.22 -12.30 -1.58
C PRO A 25 -10.35 -11.04 -1.63
N ARG A 26 -9.14 -11.14 -1.08
CA ARG A 26 -8.11 -10.11 -0.90
C ARG A 26 -7.71 -9.43 -2.23
N VAL A 27 -8.63 -8.73 -2.86
CA VAL A 27 -8.47 -8.02 -4.12
C VAL A 27 -9.09 -6.65 -3.90
N GLY A 28 -8.25 -5.62 -3.77
CA GLY A 28 -8.76 -4.25 -3.67
C GLY A 28 -7.75 -3.18 -3.29
N PHE A 29 -6.61 -3.54 -2.67
CA PHE A 29 -5.66 -2.55 -2.14
C PHE A 29 -4.22 -2.75 -2.61
N GLU A 30 -4.01 -3.37 -3.77
CA GLU A 30 -2.68 -3.47 -4.35
C GLU A 30 -2.25 -2.17 -5.03
N THR A 31 -0.96 -1.90 -5.02
CA THR A 31 -0.38 -0.78 -5.78
C THR A 31 -0.48 -1.07 -7.27
N GLN A 32 -1.07 -0.14 -8.01
CA GLN A 32 -1.28 -0.25 -9.45
C GLN A 32 -0.42 0.74 -10.21
N CYS A 33 0.21 0.27 -11.28
CA CYS A 33 0.88 1.09 -12.26
C CYS A 33 -0.12 1.90 -13.07
N LEU A 34 0.07 3.22 -13.13
CA LEU A 34 -0.69 4.13 -13.99
C LEU A 34 0.16 4.71 -15.12
N GLY A 35 1.48 4.52 -15.12
CA GLY A 35 2.36 4.94 -16.21
C GLY A 35 3.81 5.08 -15.79
N VAL A 36 4.69 5.13 -16.79
CA VAL A 36 6.13 5.35 -16.63
C VAL A 36 6.53 6.51 -17.55
N GLU A 37 7.28 7.47 -17.00
CA GLU A 37 7.84 8.60 -17.72
C GLU A 37 9.16 8.21 -18.39
N GLU A 38 9.61 8.96 -19.40
CA GLU A 38 10.84 8.66 -20.17
C GLU A 38 12.10 8.64 -19.30
N ASP A 39 12.12 9.38 -18.19
CA ASP A 39 13.23 9.39 -17.24
C ASP A 39 13.24 8.14 -16.34
N GLY A 40 12.21 7.29 -16.38
CA GLY A 40 12.03 6.11 -15.53
C GLY A 40 11.24 6.37 -14.24
N THR A 41 10.71 7.57 -14.05
CA THR A 41 9.77 7.92 -12.97
C THR A 41 8.45 7.17 -13.16
N GLN A 42 7.86 6.66 -12.08
CA GLN A 42 6.64 5.85 -12.13
C GLN A 42 5.47 6.53 -11.45
N THR A 43 4.33 6.56 -12.12
CA THR A 43 3.07 7.02 -11.53
C THR A 43 2.26 5.83 -11.08
N LEU A 44 1.90 5.80 -9.80
CA LEU A 44 1.28 4.67 -9.12
C LEU A 44 -0.01 5.11 -8.42
N ARG A 45 -1.06 4.28 -8.49
CA ARG A 45 -2.18 4.33 -7.55
C ARG A 45 -1.85 3.46 -6.36
N VAL A 46 -1.86 4.06 -5.18
CA VAL A 46 -1.39 3.44 -3.94
C VAL A 46 -2.39 3.68 -2.82
N TRP A 47 -2.46 2.74 -1.89
CA TRP A 47 -3.36 2.77 -0.76
C TRP A 47 -2.63 3.07 0.53
N GLY A 48 -3.25 3.89 1.38
CA GLY A 48 -2.78 4.18 2.72
C GLY A 48 -3.94 4.24 3.71
N PHE A 49 -3.65 3.92 4.96
CA PHE A 49 -4.62 3.89 6.04
C PHE A 49 -4.26 4.92 7.09
N GLY A 50 -5.24 5.63 7.62
CA GLY A 50 -5.03 6.55 8.72
C GLY A 50 -6.33 7.13 9.26
N SER A 51 -6.29 7.62 10.49
CA SER A 51 -7.44 8.29 11.12
C SER A 51 -7.72 9.65 10.49
N LYS A 52 -6.69 10.31 9.92
CA LYS A 52 -6.82 11.55 9.14
C LYS A 52 -6.32 11.34 7.72
N LYS A 53 -6.85 12.11 6.76
CA LYS A 53 -6.41 12.10 5.35
C LYS A 53 -4.89 12.28 5.22
N LYS A 54 -4.30 13.20 5.99
CA LYS A 54 -2.85 13.47 5.96
C LYS A 54 -2.04 12.20 6.32
N ASP A 55 -2.49 11.47 7.33
CA ASP A 55 -1.83 10.25 7.80
C ASP A 55 -1.96 9.14 6.76
N ALA A 56 -3.16 8.99 6.17
CA ALA A 56 -3.40 8.03 5.09
C ALA A 56 -2.53 8.34 3.85
N VAL A 57 -2.39 9.63 3.48
CA VAL A 57 -1.52 10.06 2.38
C VAL A 57 -0.05 9.72 2.66
N GLU A 58 0.43 10.03 3.87
CA GLU A 58 1.80 9.71 4.25
C GLU A 58 2.06 8.21 4.26
N GLN A 59 1.13 7.41 4.77
CA GLN A 59 1.23 5.94 4.72
C GLN A 59 1.22 5.43 3.28
N ALA A 60 0.35 5.95 2.41
CA ALA A 60 0.33 5.57 1.00
C ALA A 60 1.66 5.90 0.29
N MET A 61 2.26 7.05 0.58
CA MET A 61 3.58 7.39 0.03
C MET A 61 4.69 6.44 0.55
N LYS A 62 4.63 6.04 1.82
CA LYS A 62 5.52 5.01 2.38
C LYS A 62 5.31 3.66 1.65
N THR A 63 4.06 3.23 1.46
CA THR A 63 3.71 2.01 0.71
C THR A 63 4.26 2.03 -0.71
N ALA A 64 4.11 3.14 -1.44
CA ALA A 64 4.58 3.28 -2.81
C ALA A 64 6.07 2.99 -2.95
N VAL A 65 6.87 3.60 -2.06
CA VAL A 65 8.31 3.41 -2.05
C VAL A 65 8.67 2.00 -1.58
N ARG A 66 7.97 1.44 -0.60
CA ARG A 66 8.20 0.05 -0.15
C ARG A 66 7.93 -0.97 -1.25
N ASP A 67 6.84 -0.81 -1.99
CA ASP A 67 6.48 -1.75 -3.05
C ASP A 67 7.52 -1.72 -4.17
N ILE A 68 7.96 -0.54 -4.61
CA ILE A 68 9.06 -0.43 -5.58
C ILE A 68 10.35 -1.08 -5.05
N LEU A 69 10.67 -0.90 -3.77
CA LEU A 69 11.91 -1.40 -3.20
C LEU A 69 11.91 -2.91 -3.01
N PHE A 70 10.83 -3.49 -2.50
CA PHE A 70 10.83 -4.87 -1.97
C PHE A 70 9.83 -5.82 -2.65
N LYS A 71 8.78 -5.32 -3.31
CA LYS A 71 7.71 -6.16 -3.88
C LYS A 71 7.73 -6.20 -5.42
N GLY A 72 8.04 -5.07 -6.05
CA GLY A 72 7.72 -4.83 -7.45
C GLY A 72 6.24 -4.51 -7.66
N ILE A 73 5.89 -3.98 -8.84
CA ILE A 73 4.53 -3.59 -9.20
C ILE A 73 3.99 -4.55 -10.27
N HIS A 74 2.97 -5.33 -9.91
CA HIS A 74 2.42 -6.41 -10.74
C HIS A 74 1.01 -6.13 -11.26
N ALA A 75 0.38 -5.05 -10.80
CA ALA A 75 -0.98 -4.67 -11.16
C ALA A 75 -0.99 -3.34 -11.92
N GLY A 76 -2.03 -3.12 -12.73
CA GLY A 76 -2.18 -1.90 -13.54
C GLY A 76 -1.62 -2.07 -14.95
N MET A 77 -1.14 -0.98 -15.53
CA MET A 77 -0.60 -0.98 -16.90
C MET A 77 0.74 -1.71 -16.99
N GLU A 78 1.01 -2.30 -18.15
CA GLU A 78 2.31 -2.89 -18.46
C GLU A 78 3.40 -1.80 -18.57
N GLY A 79 4.65 -2.18 -18.30
CA GLY A 79 5.82 -1.29 -18.41
C GLY A 79 6.35 -0.74 -17.08
N CYS A 80 5.60 -0.84 -15.98
CA CYS A 80 6.17 -0.59 -14.65
C CYS A 80 7.21 -1.64 -14.24
N ASN A 81 8.03 -1.29 -13.24
CA ASN A 81 9.00 -2.23 -12.69
C ASN A 81 8.28 -3.37 -11.97
N THR A 82 8.10 -4.49 -12.67
CA THR A 82 7.58 -5.74 -12.11
C THR A 82 8.56 -6.35 -11.11
N ARG A 83 9.85 -6.13 -11.30
CA ARG A 83 10.89 -6.57 -10.36
C ARG A 83 11.13 -5.53 -9.26
N PRO A 84 11.28 -5.97 -7.99
CA PRO A 84 11.68 -5.07 -6.92
C PRO A 84 13.07 -4.49 -7.19
N MET A 85 13.33 -3.28 -6.68
CA MET A 85 14.64 -2.65 -6.80
C MET A 85 15.70 -3.39 -6.00
N LEU A 86 15.34 -3.99 -4.87
CA LEU A 86 16.17 -4.91 -4.11
C LEU A 86 15.70 -6.34 -4.38
N THR A 87 16.57 -7.13 -5.00
CA THR A 87 16.30 -8.53 -5.33
C THR A 87 16.74 -9.51 -4.25
N GLU A 88 17.56 -9.06 -3.30
CA GLU A 88 17.97 -9.85 -2.14
C GLU A 88 16.77 -10.07 -1.20
N VAL A 89 16.46 -11.34 -0.92
CA VAL A 89 15.25 -11.76 -0.19
C VAL A 89 15.21 -11.19 1.22
N ASN A 90 16.37 -11.07 1.87
CA ASN A 90 16.54 -10.55 3.23
C ASN A 90 17.05 -9.10 3.26
N ALA A 91 16.92 -8.35 2.16
CA ALA A 91 17.48 -6.99 2.05
C ALA A 91 16.91 -6.04 3.11
N ARG A 92 15.63 -6.23 3.48
CA ARG A 92 14.97 -5.42 4.49
C ARG A 92 15.55 -5.66 5.87
N GLU A 93 15.76 -6.92 6.23
CA GLU A 93 16.30 -7.35 7.52
C GLU A 93 17.79 -6.98 7.62
N ARG A 94 18.56 -7.27 6.57
CA ARG A 94 19.99 -6.95 6.50
C ARG A 94 20.27 -5.45 6.65
N HIS A 95 19.42 -4.62 6.08
CA HIS A 95 19.54 -3.16 6.11
C HIS A 95 18.44 -2.51 6.98
N GLU A 96 17.96 -3.21 8.01
CA GLU A 96 16.85 -2.76 8.83
C GLU A 96 17.10 -1.38 9.43
N ALA A 97 18.27 -1.16 10.04
CA ALA A 97 18.63 0.12 10.64
C ALA A 97 18.63 1.27 9.63
N TYR A 98 18.99 1.00 8.36
CA TYR A 98 18.93 1.97 7.27
C TYR A 98 17.48 2.27 6.90
N PHE A 99 16.68 1.24 6.62
CA PHE A 99 15.30 1.42 6.17
C PHE A 99 14.39 1.99 7.25
N ASN A 100 14.60 1.64 8.51
CA ASN A 100 13.90 2.24 9.64
C ASN A 100 14.18 3.75 9.68
N LYS A 101 15.44 4.19 9.51
CA LYS A 101 15.78 5.62 9.43
C LYS A 101 15.29 6.29 8.13
N PHE A 102 15.21 5.54 7.03
CA PHE A 102 14.75 6.03 5.72
C PHE A 102 13.25 6.31 5.70
N PHE A 103 12.46 5.44 6.36
CA PHE A 103 11.00 5.55 6.47
C PHE A 103 10.51 6.22 7.76
N ALA A 104 11.39 6.44 8.73
CA ALA A 104 11.09 7.23 9.92
C ALA A 104 10.60 8.64 9.54
N ASP A 105 9.88 9.26 10.45
CA ASP A 105 9.28 10.58 10.26
C ASP A 105 10.39 11.63 10.14
N GLY A 106 10.79 11.92 8.90
CA GLY A 106 12.01 12.69 8.64
C GLY A 106 12.29 12.97 7.16
N ASN A 107 11.27 12.90 6.30
CA ASN A 107 11.31 13.36 4.90
C ASN A 107 12.33 12.70 3.95
N ARG A 108 13.11 11.69 4.37
CA ARG A 108 14.12 11.05 3.51
C ARG A 108 13.49 10.38 2.30
N PHE A 109 12.50 9.50 2.51
CA PHE A 109 11.76 8.88 1.43
C PHE A 109 10.94 9.90 0.61
N LYS A 110 10.42 10.96 1.25
CA LYS A 110 9.59 12.00 0.60
C LYS A 110 10.31 12.76 -0.51
N LYS A 111 11.65 12.73 -0.56
CA LYS A 111 12.42 13.30 -1.69
C LYS A 111 12.20 12.55 -3.00
N TYR A 112 11.79 11.29 -2.91
CA TYR A 112 11.64 10.38 -4.04
C TYR A 112 10.19 10.09 -4.41
N VAL A 113 9.23 10.57 -3.62
CA VAL A 113 7.80 10.37 -3.88
C VAL A 113 7.06 11.68 -3.72
N SER A 114 6.24 12.03 -4.70
CA SER A 114 5.39 13.21 -4.68
C SER A 114 3.94 12.84 -4.86
N PHE A 115 3.08 13.40 -4.02
CA PHE A 115 1.63 13.37 -4.17
C PHE A 115 1.18 14.75 -4.68
N LYS A 116 0.56 14.81 -5.85
CA LYS A 116 -0.14 16.02 -6.30
C LYS A 116 -1.61 15.89 -5.90
N ASP A 117 -2.05 16.72 -4.94
CA ASP A 117 -3.47 16.79 -4.59
C ASP A 117 -4.23 17.46 -5.75
N GLU A 118 -4.73 16.66 -6.70
CA GLU A 118 -5.65 17.13 -7.71
C GLU A 118 -6.93 17.63 -7.04
N LYS A 119 -7.01 18.95 -6.82
CA LYS A 119 -8.17 19.63 -6.23
C LYS A 119 -9.46 19.46 -7.05
N LYS A 120 -9.40 18.92 -8.28
CA LYS A 120 -10.51 18.95 -9.25
C LYS A 120 -11.10 17.60 -9.69
N LYS A 121 -10.48 16.44 -9.40
CA LYS A 121 -11.00 15.14 -9.85
C LYS A 121 -11.41 14.24 -8.67
N LYS A 122 -12.65 14.38 -8.19
CA LYS A 122 -13.25 13.47 -7.20
C LYS A 122 -13.26 12.00 -7.67
N LYS A 123 -13.27 11.76 -8.98
CA LYS A 123 -13.42 10.41 -9.59
C LYS A 123 -12.20 9.48 -9.46
N SER A 124 -11.00 9.97 -9.16
CA SER A 124 -9.81 9.11 -9.08
C SER A 124 -9.50 8.61 -7.66
N ARG A 125 -10.26 9.09 -6.66
CA ARG A 125 -10.01 8.82 -5.24
C ARG A 125 -11.11 7.92 -4.70
N GLU A 126 -10.72 6.69 -4.47
CA GLU A 126 -11.54 5.72 -3.76
C GLU A 126 -11.12 5.72 -2.30
N HIS A 127 -12.10 5.66 -1.39
CA HIS A 127 -11.82 5.48 0.02
C HIS A 127 -12.79 4.48 0.62
N THR A 128 -12.30 3.75 1.61
CA THR A 128 -13.07 2.77 2.37
C THR A 128 -12.91 3.08 3.84
N GLU A 129 -14.03 3.27 4.53
CA GLU A 129 -14.04 3.63 5.95
C GLU A 129 -14.17 2.40 6.85
N SER A 130 -13.61 2.51 8.05
CA SER A 130 -13.74 1.52 9.13
C SER A 130 -13.78 2.24 10.46
N THR A 131 -14.22 1.56 11.52
CA THR A 131 -14.23 2.10 12.89
C THR A 131 -12.85 2.55 13.38
N LEU A 132 -11.77 1.99 12.82
CA LEU A 132 -10.39 2.28 13.21
C LEU A 132 -9.75 3.42 12.39
N GLY A 133 -10.37 3.85 11.28
CA GLY A 133 -9.83 4.85 10.37
C GLY A 133 -10.23 4.62 8.91
N THR A 134 -9.73 5.47 8.02
CA THR A 134 -10.09 5.46 6.59
C THR A 134 -8.91 5.03 5.72
N ARG A 135 -9.16 4.11 4.79
CA ARG A 135 -8.26 3.78 3.70
C ARG A 135 -8.49 4.72 2.54
N TRP A 136 -7.45 5.33 2.01
CA TRP A 136 -7.49 6.23 0.86
C TRP A 136 -6.61 5.70 -0.26
N SER A 137 -7.13 5.68 -1.48
CA SER A 137 -6.30 5.57 -2.68
C SER A 137 -5.86 6.96 -3.14
N ILE A 138 -4.57 7.07 -3.44
CA ILE A 138 -3.96 8.28 -3.99
C ILE A 138 -3.10 7.94 -5.19
N VAL A 139 -2.90 8.91 -6.07
CA VAL A 139 -1.94 8.82 -7.17
C VAL A 139 -0.66 9.52 -6.76
N VAL A 140 0.45 8.78 -6.79
CA VAL A 140 1.78 9.29 -6.46
C VAL A 140 2.73 9.08 -7.62
N THR A 141 3.71 9.95 -7.72
CA THR A 141 4.81 9.85 -8.67
C THR A 141 6.08 9.53 -7.89
N VAL A 142 6.77 8.45 -8.27
CA VAL A 142 7.99 7.97 -7.62
C VAL A 142 9.18 8.06 -8.56
N LYS A 143 10.18 8.80 -8.13
CA LYS A 143 11.46 9.07 -8.80
C LYS A 143 12.39 7.86 -8.67
N CYS A 144 12.07 6.77 -9.36
CA CYS A 144 12.79 5.49 -9.31
C CYS A 144 14.29 5.61 -9.62
N PRO A 145 14.75 6.37 -10.64
CA PRO A 145 16.16 6.52 -10.94
C PRO A 145 16.95 7.18 -9.80
N GLN A 146 16.42 8.27 -9.24
CA GLN A 146 17.04 9.00 -8.14
C GLN A 146 17.04 8.19 -6.85
N LEU A 147 15.98 7.40 -6.61
CA LEU A 147 15.92 6.45 -5.50
C LEU A 147 17.01 5.38 -5.64
N ARG A 148 17.17 4.78 -6.83
CA ARG A 148 18.22 3.80 -7.12
C ARG A 148 19.61 4.40 -6.89
N GLN A 149 19.89 5.59 -7.42
CA GLN A 149 21.16 6.29 -7.21
C GLN A 149 21.45 6.54 -5.72
N ARG A 150 20.43 6.87 -4.93
CA ARG A 150 20.58 7.04 -3.48
C ARG A 150 21.03 5.75 -2.80
N LEU A 151 20.40 4.62 -3.14
CA LEU A 151 20.75 3.33 -2.55
C LEU A 151 22.15 2.85 -2.97
N ILE A 152 22.56 3.13 -4.21
CA ILE A 152 23.94 2.88 -4.66
C ILE A 152 24.92 3.73 -3.84
N LYS A 153 24.65 5.03 -3.71
CA LYS A 153 25.50 5.95 -2.92
C LYS A 153 25.62 5.53 -1.47
N ASP A 154 24.53 5.04 -0.89
CA ASP A 154 24.48 4.56 0.49
C ASP A 154 24.97 3.10 0.64
N LYS A 155 25.50 2.49 -0.44
CA LYS A 155 26.05 1.12 -0.48
C LYS A 155 25.04 0.04 -0.07
N ILE A 156 23.76 0.26 -0.35
CA ILE A 156 22.67 -0.70 -0.11
C ILE A 156 22.52 -1.66 -1.29
N ILE A 157 22.70 -1.17 -2.51
CA ILE A 157 22.75 -1.99 -3.73
C ILE A 157 24.06 -1.75 -4.45
N GLN A 158 24.58 -2.79 -5.11
CA GLN A 158 25.76 -2.65 -5.94
C GLN A 158 25.41 -1.85 -7.19
N LYS A 159 26.38 -1.10 -7.72
CA LYS A 159 26.22 -0.47 -9.03
C LYS A 159 26.21 -1.61 -10.05
N ASP A 160 25.08 -1.80 -10.73
CA ASP A 160 25.00 -2.73 -11.84
C ASP A 160 26.06 -2.30 -12.88
N TYR A 161 27.18 -3.02 -12.94
CA TYR A 161 28.09 -2.96 -14.08
C TYR A 161 27.42 -3.77 -15.18
N LYS A 162 26.74 -3.09 -16.10
CA LYS A 162 26.53 -3.64 -17.44
C LYS A 162 27.75 -3.32 -18.29
#